data_AF-A0A3C1UNB9-F1
#
_entry.id   AF-A0A3C1UNB9-F1
#
_cell.length_a   1.000
_cell.length_b   1.000
_cell.length_c   1.000
_cell.angle_alpha   90.00
_cell.angle_beta   90.00
_cell.angle_gamma   90.00
#
_symmetry.space_group_name_H-M   'P 1'
#
loop_
_entity.id
_entity.type
_entity.pdbx_description
1 polymer ?
#
loop_
_entity_poly.entity_id
_entity_poly.type
_entity_poly.pdbx_seq_one_letter_code
_entity_poly.pdbx_strand_id
1 'polypeptide(L)' 'TFGTKGIAEQNGGGNYVPLVREIMNFFKTGTPPVSARETVELFAFMEGADISKSKGGCEVNIPQLIKSNGGGWLLED' A
#
# COMPACT_ATOMS: atom_id res chain seq x y z
N THR A 1 -19.49 14.36 0.63
CA THR A 1 -19.47 15.79 1.00
C THR A 1 -18.46 16.50 0.14
N PHE A 2 -18.89 17.53 -0.57
CA PHE A 2 -18.04 18.32 -1.46
C PHE A 2 -17.28 19.38 -0.65
N GLY A 3 -15.97 19.52 -0.90
CA GLY A 3 -15.11 20.48 -0.19
C GLY A 3 -15.34 21.92 -0.67
N THR A 4 -15.13 22.88 0.22
CA THR A 4 -15.33 24.33 -0.03
C THR A 4 -14.35 24.95 -1.05
N LYS A 5 -13.32 24.21 -1.49
CA LYS A 5 -12.28 24.68 -2.41
C LYS A 5 -12.46 24.25 -3.86
N GLY A 6 -13.46 23.41 -4.16
CA GLY A 6 -13.76 22.94 -5.52
C GLY A 6 -14.19 21.48 -5.56
N ILE A 7 -14.86 21.11 -6.65
CA ILE A 7 -15.30 19.75 -6.97
C ILE A 7 -14.63 19.39 -8.30
N ALA A 8 -13.78 18.36 -8.28
CA ALA A 8 -13.30 17.74 -9.51
C ALA A 8 -14.29 16.64 -9.90
N GLU A 9 -14.92 16.77 -11.06
CA GLU A 9 -15.67 15.66 -11.67
C GLU A 9 -14.69 14.62 -12.19
N GLN A 10 -14.65 13.45 -11.53
CA GLN A 10 -14.00 12.28 -12.11
C GLN A 10 -14.88 11.74 -13.25
N ASN A 11 -14.64 12.23 -14.46
CA ASN A 11 -15.18 11.61 -15.67
C ASN A 11 -14.52 10.24 -15.86
N GLY A 12 -15.31 9.17 -15.75
CA GLY A 12 -14.88 7.78 -15.97
C GLY A 12 -14.64 7.02 -14.66
N GLY A 13 -15.74 6.60 -14.02
CA GLY A 13 -15.66 5.68 -12.88
C GLY A 13 -15.03 4.36 -13.30
N GLY A 14 -13.83 4.07 -12.79
CA GLY A 14 -13.23 2.75 -12.90
C GLY A 14 -14.16 1.71 -12.28
N ASN A 15 -14.49 0.67 -13.04
CA ASN A 15 -15.20 -0.48 -12.49
C ASN A 15 -14.18 -1.45 -11.85
N TYR A 16 -14.66 -2.42 -11.08
CA TYR A 16 -13.80 -3.42 -10.44
C TYR A 16 -13.38 -4.58 -11.36
N VAL A 17 -13.79 -4.57 -12.64
CA VAL A 17 -13.48 -5.64 -13.59
C VAL A 17 -11.97 -5.94 -13.68
N PRO A 18 -11.05 -4.95 -13.81
CA PRO A 18 -9.62 -5.25 -13.81
C PRO A 18 -9.13 -5.87 -12.51
N LEU A 19 -9.63 -5.42 -11.35
CA LEU A 19 -9.27 -6.00 -10.05
C LEU A 19 -9.71 -7.46 -9.95
N VAL A 20 -10.97 -7.74 -10.29
CA VAL A 20 -11.52 -9.10 -10.24
C VAL A 20 -10.78 -10.02 -11.22
N ARG A 21 -10.33 -9.52 -12.36
CA ARG A 21 -9.51 -10.28 -13.31
C ARG A 21 -8.20 -10.74 -12.69
N GLU A 22 -7.47 -9.87 -11.99
CA GLU A 22 -6.21 -10.24 -11.33
C GLU A 22 -6.44 -11.22 -10.17
N ILE A 23 -7.51 -11.05 -9.39
CA ILE A 23 -7.90 -12.00 -8.35
C ILE A 23 -8.12 -13.39 -8.95
N MET A 24 -8.88 -13.48 -10.04
CA MET A 24 -9.14 -14.76 -10.72
C MET A 24 -7.87 -15.37 -11.30
N ASN A 25 -6.95 -14.55 -11.83
CA ASN A 25 -5.67 -15.02 -12.36
C ASN A 25 -4.79 -15.61 -11.25
N PHE A 26 -4.70 -14.93 -10.10
CA PHE A 26 -4.00 -15.44 -8.91
C PHE A 26 -4.53 -16.81 -8.48
N PHE A 27 -5.85 -16.98 -8.35
CA PHE A 27 -6.43 -18.28 -7.97
C PHE A 27 -6.19 -19.39 -8.99
N LYS A 28 -6.10 -19.07 -10.28
CA LYS A 28 -5.82 -20.05 -11.34
C LYS A 28 -4.34 -20.47 -11.41
N THR A 29 -3.44 -19.52 -11.18
CA THR A 29 -2.00 -19.69 -11.47
C THR A 29 -1.14 -19.83 -10.22
N GLY A 30 -1.63 -19.34 -9.07
CA GLY A 30 -0.84 -19.16 -7.85
C GLY A 30 0.14 -17.99 -7.92
N THR A 31 0.26 -17.30 -9.05
CA THR A 31 1.20 -16.18 -9.23
C THR A 31 0.56 -14.89 -8.76
N PRO A 32 1.09 -14.24 -7.70
CA PRO A 32 0.54 -12.98 -7.22
C PRO A 32 0.81 -11.85 -8.24
N PRO A 33 -0.12 -10.89 -8.40
CA PRO A 33 0.03 -9.79 -9.36
C PRO A 33 1.07 -8.74 -8.90
N VAL A 34 1.44 -8.77 -7.63
CA VAL A 34 2.48 -7.95 -7.00
C VAL A 34 3.38 -8.86 -6.16
N SER A 35 4.66 -8.52 -6.03
CA SER A 35 5.58 -9.32 -5.23
C SER A 35 5.27 -9.20 -3.73
N ALA A 36 5.68 -10.20 -2.95
CA ALA A 36 5.59 -10.12 -1.49
C ALA A 36 6.38 -8.93 -0.93
N ARG A 37 7.54 -8.62 -1.52
CA ARG A 37 8.38 -7.48 -1.15
C ARG A 37 7.65 -6.16 -1.32
N GLU A 38 7.13 -5.90 -2.52
CA GLU A 38 6.38 -4.68 -2.82
C GLU A 38 5.13 -4.55 -1.94
N THR A 39 4.44 -5.66 -1.68
CA THR A 39 3.29 -5.70 -0.77
C THR A 39 3.70 -5.26 0.64
N VAL A 40 4.79 -5.79 1.18
CA VAL A 40 5.26 -5.42 2.53
C VAL A 40 5.76 -3.99 2.59
N GLU A 41 6.49 -3.51 1.57
CA GLU A 41 6.94 -2.12 1.48
C GLU A 41 5.75 -1.14 1.50
N LEU A 42 4.67 -1.46 0.79
CA LEU A 42 3.43 -0.69 0.80
C LEU A 42 2.80 -0.65 2.20
N PHE A 43 2.69 -1.79 2.88
CA PHE A 43 2.15 -1.84 4.24
C PHE A 43 3.03 -1.11 5.25
N ALA A 44 4.35 -1.23 5.15
CA ALA A 44 5.30 -0.52 6.00
C ALA A 44 5.18 1.00 5.83
N PHE A 45 4.95 1.48 4.61
CA PHE A 45 4.68 2.90 4.37
C PHE A 45 3.37 3.36 5.02
N MET A 46 2.28 2.59 4.87
CA MET A 46 0.99 2.92 5.50
C MET A 46 1.09 2.93 7.04
N GLU A 47 1.79 1.96 7.62
CA GLU A 47 2.07 1.91 9.06
C GLU A 47 2.95 3.08 9.50
N GLY A 48 4.01 3.39 8.76
CA GLY A 48 4.87 4.53 9.03
C GLY A 48 4.11 5.87 9.00
N ALA A 49 3.15 6.03 8.08
CA ALA A 49 2.29 7.19 8.03
C ALA A 49 1.35 7.29 9.25
N ASP A 50 0.78 6.17 9.71
CA ASP A 50 -0.07 6.13 10.90
C ASP A 50 0.73 6.45 12.17
N ILE A 51 1.93 5.86 12.31
CA ILE A 51 2.87 6.17 13.38
C ILE A 51 3.26 7.66 13.35
N SER A 52 3.61 8.21 12.18
CA SER A 52 3.95 9.62 12.00
C SER A 52 2.80 10.52 12.47
N LYS A 53 1.57 10.22 12.03
CA LYS A 53 0.37 10.96 12.43
C LYS A 53 0.15 10.93 13.94
N SER A 54 0.30 9.76 14.59
CA SER A 54 0.15 9.63 16.05
C SER A 54 1.18 10.44 16.85
N LYS A 55 2.34 10.71 16.25
CA LYS A 55 3.46 11.45 16.84
C LYS A 55 3.56 12.91 16.36
N GLY A 56 2.46 13.46 15.83
CA GLY A 56 2.41 14.87 15.41
C GLY A 56 3.14 15.17 14.10
N GLY A 57 3.23 14.18 13.20
CA GLY A 57 3.89 14.32 11.90
C GLY A 57 5.41 14.12 11.95
N CYS A 58 5.93 13.34 12.90
CA CYS A 58 7.36 13.08 12.99
C CYS A 58 7.85 12.17 11.85
N GLU A 59 9.14 12.26 11.54
CA GLU A 59 9.79 11.32 10.61
C GLU A 59 9.76 9.88 11.18
N VAL A 60 9.61 8.89 10.29
CA VAL A 60 9.62 7.46 10.63
C VAL A 60 10.59 6.74 9.69
N ASN A 61 11.54 6.00 10.27
CA ASN A 61 12.51 5.22 9.50
C ASN A 61 11.87 3.88 9.06
N ILE A 62 11.51 3.79 7.78
CA ILE A 62 10.82 2.62 7.21
C ILE A 62 11.68 1.35 7.21
N PRO A 63 12.97 1.37 6.80
CA PRO A 63 13.82 0.17 6.92
C PRO A 63 13.90 -0.37 8.35
N GLN A 64 14.05 0.51 9.34
CA GLN A 64 14.07 0.11 10.74
C GLN A 64 12.73 -0.44 11.20
N LEU A 65 11.61 0.15 10.75
CA LEU A 65 10.26 -0.35 11.03
C LEU A 65 10.09 -1.79 10.51
N ILE A 66 10.43 -2.02 9.23
CA ILE A 66 10.41 -3.34 8.60
C ILE A 66 11.28 -4.33 9.39
N LYS A 67 12.52 -3.95 9.74
CA LYS A 67 13.43 -4.80 10.52
C LYS A 67 12.86 -5.14 11.89
N SER A 68 12.28 -4.17 12.59
CA SER A 68 11.71 -4.36 13.94
C SER A 68 10.47 -5.25 13.96
N ASN A 69 9.74 -5.30 12.84
CA ASN A 69 8.57 -6.14 12.63
C ASN A 69 8.92 -7.51 11.99
N GLY A 70 10.18 -7.93 12.04
CA GLY A 70 10.62 -9.24 11.55
C GLY A 70 10.85 -9.33 10.04
N GLY A 71 10.71 -8.23 9.31
CA GLY A 71 10.93 -8.12 7.86
C GLY A 71 12.40 -7.96 7.45
N GLY A 72 13.37 -8.32 8.30
CA GLY A 72 14.80 -8.12 8.02
C GLY A 72 15.27 -8.73 6.69
N TRP A 73 14.66 -9.84 6.28
CA TRP A 73 14.90 -10.53 5.00
C TRP A 73 14.59 -9.67 3.75
N LEU A 74 13.84 -8.57 3.90
CA LEU A 74 13.55 -7.62 2.81
C LEU A 74 14.63 -6.56 2.62
N LEU A 75 15.56 -6.42 3.56
CA LEU A 75 16.58 -5.37 3.55
C LEU A 75 17.94 -5.89 3.11
N GLU A 76 18.02 -7.18 2.78
CA GLU A 76 19.17 -7.82 2.16
C GLU A 76 19.05 -7.63 0.64
N ASP A 77 20.16 -7.25 -0.01
CA ASP A 77 20.27 -7.00 -1.46
C ASP A 77 20.54 -8.31 -2.24
#